data_AF-A0A067FJX9-F1
#
_entry.id   AF-A0A067FJX9-F1
#
_cell.length_a   1.000
_cell.length_b   1.000
_cell.length_c   1.000
_cell.angle_alpha   90.00
_cell.angle_beta   90.00
_cell.angle_gamma   90.00
#
_symmetry.space_group_name_H-M   'P 1'
#
loop_
_entity.id
_entity.type
_entity.pdbx_description
1 polymer ?
#
loop_
_entity_poly.entity_id
_entity_poly.type
_entity_poly.pdbx_seq_one_letter_code
_entity_poly.pdbx_strand_id
1 'polypeptide(L)'
;IIKTGKKATPVKHSEEQTLSLQKEFEEMAARINYSIQNSLWLLNPLHSKATTHFRNRLKFRQNLFSLSKGAVFCSYATNTDKSGTEPADPFVLTTPLYYVNAPPHMGSAYTTIAADAIARFQRLLGKKVIFITGTDEHGEKIAAAAADGGSSPSEHCDVVSQAYKTLWKDLDIAYDKFIRTTEPKHEAIVKEFYSSVLANGDIYKADYEGLYCVNCEEYKDEKELLENQCCPIHLKPCVARKEDNYFFALSKYQKLLEDTLTENPDFVQPSFRLNEVQGWIKSGLRDFSISRASVDWGIPVPNDNKQTIYVWFDALLGYISALSEDRDQPSLRTAVSSGWPASLT
;
A
#
# COMPACT_ATOMS: atom_id res chain seq x y z
N ILE A 1 44.63 46.17 54.18
CA ILE A 1 43.53 45.56 54.96
C ILE A 1 43.04 44.35 54.16
N ILE A 2 43.37 43.13 54.64
CA ILE A 2 42.72 41.80 54.49
C ILE A 2 42.43 41.31 53.03
N LYS A 3 43.17 40.40 52.37
CA LYS A 3 43.49 38.95 52.51
C LYS A 3 42.31 37.95 52.43
N THR A 4 42.58 36.84 51.71
CA THR A 4 41.90 35.51 51.61
C THR A 4 40.84 35.38 50.50
N GLY A 5 40.69 34.29 49.75
CA GLY A 5 41.31 32.96 49.71
C GLY A 5 40.42 32.03 48.84
N LYS A 6 41.02 31.17 48.01
CA LYS A 6 40.34 30.13 47.20
C LYS A 6 39.51 29.17 48.06
N LYS A 7 38.35 28.72 47.55
CA LYS A 7 37.86 27.33 47.67
C LYS A 7 36.91 27.01 46.52
N ALA A 8 37.30 26.03 45.71
CA ALA A 8 36.44 25.36 44.75
C ALA A 8 35.58 24.32 45.48
N THR A 9 34.30 24.26 45.14
CA THR A 9 33.35 23.22 45.58
C THR A 9 32.91 22.41 44.35
N PRO A 10 32.78 21.07 44.45
CA PRO A 10 32.58 20.21 43.29
C PRO A 10 31.10 20.17 42.87
N VAL A 11 30.90 20.05 41.56
CA VAL A 11 29.62 19.79 40.89
C VAL A 11 29.15 18.39 41.27
N LYS A 12 28.00 18.29 41.96
CA LYS A 12 27.35 17.05 42.41
C LYS A 12 26.12 16.72 41.54
N HIS A 13 26.20 16.93 40.22
CA HIS A 13 25.06 16.73 39.33
C HIS A 13 25.29 15.78 38.14
N SER A 14 26.42 15.06 38.09
CA SER A 14 26.69 14.10 37.01
C SER A 14 26.65 12.62 37.40
N GLU A 15 26.59 12.25 38.68
CA GLU A 15 26.62 10.83 39.08
C GLU A 15 25.23 10.16 39.14
N GLU A 16 24.17 10.90 39.46
CA GLU A 16 22.79 10.35 39.52
C GLU A 16 22.20 10.05 38.13
N GLN A 17 22.55 10.83 37.11
CA GLN A 17 22.12 10.58 35.73
C GLN A 17 22.87 9.41 35.08
N THR A 18 24.16 9.22 35.41
CA THR A 18 24.93 8.07 34.93
C THR A 18 24.49 6.76 35.59
N LEU A 19 24.11 6.77 36.88
CA LEU A 19 23.58 5.59 37.56
C LEU A 19 22.19 5.17 37.03
N SER A 20 21.34 6.13 36.65
CA SER A 20 20.04 5.85 36.02
C SER A 20 20.20 5.16 34.67
N LEU A 21 21.09 5.67 33.82
CA LEU A 21 21.34 5.12 32.48
C LEU A 21 22.02 3.75 32.53
N GLN A 22 22.88 3.51 33.51
CA GLN A 22 23.56 2.21 33.68
C GLN A 22 22.59 1.13 34.18
N LYS A 23 21.60 1.50 35.01
CA LYS A 23 20.54 0.61 35.48
C LYS A 23 19.54 0.26 34.39
N GLU A 24 19.20 1.21 33.51
CA GLU A 24 18.39 0.96 32.31
C GLU A 24 19.11 0.06 31.29
N PHE A 25 20.44 0.21 31.14
CA PHE A 25 21.24 -0.66 30.27
C PHE A 25 21.34 -2.11 30.79
N GLU A 26 21.45 -2.30 32.11
CA GLU A 26 21.45 -3.63 32.73
C GLU A 26 20.07 -4.31 32.67
N GLU A 27 18.97 -3.56 32.86
CA GLU A 27 17.61 -4.09 32.67
C GLU A 27 17.30 -4.42 31.20
N MET A 28 17.85 -3.66 30.24
CA MET A 28 17.71 -3.94 28.81
C MET A 28 18.54 -5.16 28.39
N ALA A 29 19.76 -5.32 28.92
CA ALA A 29 20.59 -6.51 28.70
C ALA A 29 19.98 -7.79 29.31
N ALA A 30 19.32 -7.69 30.46
CA ALA A 30 18.59 -8.80 31.08
C ALA A 30 17.36 -9.23 30.26
N ARG A 31 16.65 -8.27 29.63
CA ARG A 31 15.51 -8.54 28.73
C ARG A 31 15.95 -9.16 27.39
N ILE A 32 17.14 -8.84 26.90
CA ILE A 32 17.72 -9.45 25.69
C ILE A 32 18.18 -10.89 25.97
N ASN A 33 18.78 -11.17 27.13
CA ASN A 33 19.19 -12.54 27.50
C ASN A 33 18.00 -13.49 27.74
N TYR A 34 16.85 -12.98 28.22
CA TYR A 34 15.63 -13.78 28.39
C TYR A 34 14.94 -14.11 27.04
N SER A 35 15.16 -13.29 26.01
CA SER A 35 14.66 -13.52 24.64
C SER A 35 15.52 -14.51 23.84
N ILE A 36 16.83 -14.54 24.12
CA ILE A 36 17.79 -15.45 23.45
C ILE A 36 17.70 -16.88 23.98
N GLN A 37 17.26 -17.10 25.23
CA GLN A 37 17.08 -18.47 25.76
C GLN A 37 15.80 -19.18 25.27
N ASN A 38 14.78 -18.45 24.80
CA ASN A 38 13.56 -19.06 24.23
C ASN A 38 13.63 -19.33 22.72
N SER A 39 14.66 -18.83 22.03
CA SER A 39 14.87 -19.03 20.59
C SER A 39 15.88 -20.14 20.25
N LEU A 40 16.52 -20.74 21.26
CA LEU A 40 17.48 -21.85 21.09
C LEU A 40 16.88 -23.25 21.35
N TRP A 41 15.57 -23.37 21.59
CA TRP A 41 14.90 -24.67 21.79
C TRP A 41 14.16 -25.23 20.55
N LEU A 42 14.28 -24.55 19.39
CA LEU A 42 13.59 -24.95 18.14
C LEU A 42 14.52 -25.44 17.03
N LEU A 43 15.80 -25.64 17.29
CA LEU A 43 16.75 -26.15 16.31
C LEU A 43 17.68 -27.21 16.93
N ASN A 44 17.25 -28.47 16.93
CA ASN A 44 18.18 -29.60 16.85
C ASN A 44 17.48 -30.88 16.33
N PRO A 45 17.88 -31.43 15.18
CA PRO A 45 17.35 -32.69 14.66
C PRO A 45 18.36 -33.82 14.87
N LEU A 46 18.23 -34.65 15.91
CA LEU A 46 18.90 -35.95 15.95
C LEU A 46 18.03 -37.04 16.61
N HIS A 47 17.88 -38.11 15.83
CA HIS A 47 17.27 -39.42 16.09
C HIS A 47 17.08 -39.91 17.53
N SER A 48 15.90 -40.48 17.81
CA SER A 48 15.83 -41.83 18.38
C SER A 48 14.56 -42.57 17.92
N LYS A 49 14.72 -43.86 17.59
CA LYS A 49 13.65 -44.80 17.22
C LYS A 49 12.89 -45.23 18.47
N ALA A 50 11.57 -45.14 18.45
CA ALA A 50 10.70 -45.97 19.28
C ALA A 50 9.36 -46.22 18.58
N THR A 51 9.19 -47.44 18.09
CA THR A 51 7.93 -48.01 17.60
C THR A 51 6.99 -48.29 18.75
N THR A 52 5.78 -47.73 18.72
CA THR A 52 4.62 -48.27 19.43
C THR A 52 3.37 -48.16 18.55
N HIS A 53 2.84 -49.33 18.19
CA HIS A 53 1.57 -49.48 17.48
C HIS A 53 0.40 -49.13 18.40
N PHE A 54 -0.46 -48.20 17.97
CA PHE A 54 -1.81 -48.08 18.51
C PHE A 54 -2.83 -48.11 17.36
N ARG A 55 -3.53 -49.24 17.25
CA ARG A 55 -4.66 -49.47 16.34
C ARG A 55 -5.93 -48.95 17.00
N ASN A 56 -6.54 -47.91 16.45
CA ASN A 56 -7.95 -47.62 16.71
C ASN A 56 -8.81 -48.29 15.62
N ARG A 57 -9.46 -49.39 16.01
CA ARG A 57 -10.58 -50.00 15.30
C ARG A 57 -11.85 -49.22 15.66
N LEU A 58 -12.52 -48.64 14.68
CA LEU A 58 -13.95 -48.34 14.77
C LEU A 58 -14.65 -48.86 13.51
N LYS A 59 -15.61 -49.75 13.76
CA LYS A 59 -16.30 -50.59 12.78
C LYS A 59 -17.39 -49.79 12.07
N PHE A 60 -17.41 -49.89 10.74
CA PHE A 60 -18.53 -49.47 9.91
C PHE A 60 -19.76 -50.33 10.24
N ARG A 61 -20.89 -49.69 10.55
CA ARG A 61 -22.19 -50.35 10.72
C ARG A 61 -23.03 -50.04 9.50
N GLN A 62 -23.17 -51.01 8.60
CA GLN A 62 -24.15 -50.95 7.51
C GLN A 62 -25.53 -51.22 8.11
N ASN A 63 -26.43 -50.24 8.04
CA ASN A 63 -27.87 -50.49 8.17
C ASN A 63 -28.54 -50.06 6.87
N LEU A 64 -29.13 -51.04 6.20
CA LEU A 64 -30.06 -50.86 5.10
C LEU A 64 -31.29 -50.08 5.60
N PHE A 65 -31.60 -48.96 4.95
CA PHE A 65 -32.97 -48.49 4.82
C PHE A 65 -33.23 -48.08 3.37
N SER A 66 -34.37 -48.58 2.88
CA SER A 66 -34.85 -48.54 1.51
C SER A 66 -35.65 -47.27 1.22
N LEU A 67 -35.35 -46.66 0.07
CA LEU A 67 -36.14 -45.77 -0.80
C LEU A 67 -37.10 -44.71 -0.20
N SER A 68 -36.86 -43.45 -0.57
CA SER A 68 -37.81 -42.74 -1.44
C SER A 68 -37.06 -41.79 -2.39
N LYS A 69 -37.49 -41.77 -3.66
CA LYS A 69 -36.93 -40.98 -4.75
C LYS A 69 -37.30 -39.50 -4.55
N GLY A 70 -36.30 -38.64 -4.52
CA GLY A 70 -36.46 -37.19 -4.51
C GLY A 70 -35.15 -36.50 -4.87
N ALA A 71 -34.56 -36.85 -6.02
CA ALA A 71 -33.46 -36.09 -6.57
C ALA A 71 -34.02 -34.74 -7.05
N VAL A 72 -33.82 -33.68 -6.27
CA VAL A 72 -33.95 -32.31 -6.76
C VAL A 72 -32.75 -32.08 -7.68
N PHE A 73 -32.93 -32.43 -8.96
CA PHE A 73 -32.07 -31.95 -10.01
C PHE A 73 -32.28 -30.44 -10.11
N CYS A 74 -31.37 -29.67 -9.52
CA CYS A 74 -31.23 -28.26 -9.83
C CYS A 74 -30.72 -28.18 -11.27
N SER A 75 -31.67 -28.16 -12.19
CA SER A 75 -31.41 -27.99 -13.61
C SER A 75 -31.20 -26.51 -13.82
N TYR A 76 -29.95 -26.04 -13.83
CA TYR A 76 -29.66 -24.71 -14.33
C TYR A 76 -29.94 -24.75 -15.83
N ALA A 77 -31.08 -24.21 -16.24
CA ALA A 77 -31.37 -23.98 -17.63
C ALA A 77 -30.36 -22.95 -18.12
N THR A 78 -29.33 -23.40 -18.85
CA THR A 78 -28.57 -22.52 -19.72
C THR A 78 -29.52 -22.12 -20.84
N ASN A 79 -30.23 -21.00 -20.65
CA ASN A 79 -30.80 -20.27 -21.77
C ASN A 79 -29.61 -19.82 -22.62
N THR A 80 -29.27 -20.64 -23.62
CA THR A 80 -28.49 -20.18 -24.76
C THR A 80 -29.42 -19.31 -25.61
N ASP A 81 -29.77 -18.14 -25.09
CA ASP A 81 -30.23 -17.07 -25.95
C ASP A 81 -29.04 -16.62 -26.76
N LYS A 82 -29.00 -17.09 -28.01
CA LYS A 82 -28.20 -16.49 -29.09
C LYS A 82 -28.85 -15.16 -29.50
N SER A 83 -29.09 -14.26 -28.55
CA SER A 83 -29.20 -12.85 -28.87
C SER A 83 -27.77 -12.31 -28.89
N GLY A 84 -27.44 -11.51 -29.91
CA GLY A 84 -26.15 -10.83 -30.03
C GLY A 84 -25.97 -9.87 -28.87
N THR A 85 -25.59 -10.41 -27.72
CA THR A 85 -25.33 -9.69 -26.49
C THR A 85 -24.01 -8.98 -26.68
N GLU A 86 -24.07 -7.65 -26.69
CA GLU A 86 -22.93 -6.81 -26.37
C GLU A 86 -22.18 -7.47 -25.19
N PRO A 87 -20.85 -7.68 -25.29
CA PRO A 87 -20.11 -8.34 -24.24
C PRO A 87 -20.35 -7.59 -22.93
N ALA A 88 -20.89 -8.29 -21.92
CA ALA A 88 -21.16 -7.68 -20.63
C ALA A 88 -19.89 -7.02 -20.08
N ASP A 89 -20.04 -5.81 -19.54
CA ASP A 89 -18.93 -5.06 -18.95
C ASP A 89 -18.20 -5.92 -17.92
N PRO A 90 -16.85 -5.92 -17.93
CA PRO A 90 -16.08 -6.74 -17.02
C PRO A 90 -16.28 -6.29 -15.57
N PHE A 91 -16.34 -7.26 -14.64
CA PHE A 91 -16.22 -6.99 -13.22
C PHE A 91 -14.74 -6.79 -12.88
N VAL A 92 -14.33 -5.53 -12.72
CA VAL A 92 -12.95 -5.17 -12.43
C VAL A 92 -12.78 -4.93 -10.94
N LEU A 93 -11.81 -5.60 -10.34
CA LEU A 93 -11.46 -5.38 -8.94
C LEU A 93 -9.95 -5.22 -8.74
N THR A 94 -9.57 -4.40 -7.78
CA THR A 94 -8.16 -4.12 -7.49
C THR A 94 -7.78 -4.45 -6.06
N THR A 95 -6.51 -4.75 -5.81
CA THR A 95 -5.88 -4.50 -4.50
C THR A 95 -5.22 -3.12 -4.52
N PRO A 96 -4.84 -2.55 -3.36
CA PRO A 96 -3.81 -1.52 -3.33
C PRO A 96 -2.54 -2.01 -4.07
N LEU A 97 -1.79 -1.07 -4.66
CA LEU A 97 -0.44 -1.36 -5.12
C LEU A 97 0.49 -1.34 -3.92
N TYR A 98 1.21 -2.44 -3.72
CA TYR A 98 2.01 -2.61 -2.52
C TYR A 98 3.36 -1.90 -2.64
N TYR A 99 3.71 -1.13 -1.62
CA TYR A 99 4.97 -0.41 -1.58
C TYR A 99 6.16 -1.36 -1.43
N VAL A 100 7.16 -1.23 -2.28
CA VAL A 100 8.28 -2.19 -2.35
C VAL A 100 9.47 -1.86 -1.47
N ASN A 101 9.31 -0.99 -0.48
CA ASN A 101 10.37 -0.68 0.48
C ASN A 101 10.65 -1.83 1.47
N ALA A 102 9.80 -2.86 1.49
CA ALA A 102 9.95 -4.06 2.31
C ALA A 102 9.31 -5.29 1.63
N PRO A 103 9.71 -6.52 2.01
CA PRO A 103 9.06 -7.75 1.53
C PRO A 103 7.56 -7.83 1.92
N PRO A 104 6.76 -8.65 1.20
CA PRO A 104 5.36 -8.86 1.53
C PRO A 104 5.18 -9.38 2.96
N HIS A 105 4.09 -8.95 3.60
CA HIS A 105 3.74 -9.33 4.97
C HIS A 105 2.27 -9.76 5.08
N MET A 106 1.84 -10.13 6.29
CA MET A 106 0.47 -10.63 6.51
C MET A 106 -0.63 -9.64 6.09
N GLY A 107 -0.35 -8.34 6.14
CA GLY A 107 -1.29 -7.30 5.72
C GLY A 107 -1.55 -7.33 4.22
N SER A 108 -0.50 -7.40 3.39
CA SER A 108 -0.66 -7.55 1.95
C SER A 108 -1.33 -8.88 1.58
N ALA A 109 -0.98 -9.96 2.29
CA ALA A 109 -1.59 -11.27 2.08
C ALA A 109 -3.09 -11.28 2.37
N TYR A 110 -3.51 -10.71 3.51
CA TYR A 110 -4.92 -10.64 3.89
C TYR A 110 -5.78 -9.94 2.83
N THR A 111 -5.38 -8.74 2.41
CA THR A 111 -6.12 -7.97 1.40
C THR A 111 -6.21 -8.72 0.07
N THR A 112 -5.11 -9.35 -0.36
CA THR A 112 -5.07 -10.06 -1.65
C THR A 112 -5.93 -11.33 -1.62
N ILE A 113 -5.93 -12.09 -0.51
CA ILE A 113 -6.81 -13.26 -0.33
C ILE A 113 -8.28 -12.84 -0.35
N ALA A 114 -8.64 -11.73 0.29
CA ALA A 114 -10.00 -11.22 0.29
C ALA A 114 -10.46 -10.83 -1.12
N ALA A 115 -9.62 -10.11 -1.87
CA ALA A 115 -9.89 -9.76 -3.26
C ALA A 115 -9.99 -11.00 -4.15
N ASP A 116 -9.09 -11.98 -3.99
CA ASP A 116 -9.13 -13.24 -4.76
C ASP A 116 -10.42 -14.04 -4.52
N ALA A 117 -10.89 -14.12 -3.27
CA ALA A 117 -12.15 -14.76 -2.95
C ALA A 117 -13.34 -14.10 -3.68
N ILE A 118 -13.36 -12.76 -3.75
CA ILE A 118 -14.37 -12.01 -4.50
C ILE A 118 -14.23 -12.27 -6.00
N ALA A 119 -13.02 -12.21 -6.56
CA ALA A 119 -12.75 -12.47 -7.97
C ALA A 119 -13.26 -13.85 -8.38
N ARG A 120 -12.89 -14.89 -7.62
CA ARG A 120 -13.33 -16.28 -7.85
C ARG A 120 -14.84 -16.41 -7.74
N PHE A 121 -15.47 -15.78 -6.75
CA PHE A 121 -16.92 -15.80 -6.61
C PHE A 121 -17.62 -15.17 -7.83
N GLN A 122 -17.15 -14.02 -8.32
CA GLN A 122 -17.71 -13.37 -9.50
C GLN A 122 -17.50 -14.21 -10.78
N ARG A 123 -16.34 -14.89 -10.91
CA ARG A 123 -16.11 -15.86 -12.00
C ARG A 123 -17.08 -17.04 -11.91
N LEU A 124 -17.36 -17.57 -10.71
CA LEU A 124 -18.36 -18.63 -10.51
C LEU A 124 -19.79 -18.20 -10.88
N LEU A 125 -20.10 -16.90 -10.74
CA LEU A 125 -21.34 -16.31 -11.23
C LEU A 125 -21.36 -16.07 -12.76
N GLY A 126 -20.31 -16.48 -13.48
CA GLY A 126 -20.22 -16.35 -14.93
C GLY A 126 -19.79 -14.97 -15.43
N LYS A 127 -19.33 -14.07 -14.55
CA LYS A 127 -18.84 -12.75 -14.98
C LYS A 127 -17.45 -12.85 -15.60
N LYS A 128 -17.19 -12.01 -16.61
CA LYS A 128 -15.83 -11.68 -17.05
C LYS A 128 -15.18 -10.85 -15.94
N VAL A 129 -14.12 -11.34 -15.33
CA VAL A 129 -13.42 -10.66 -14.21
C VAL A 129 -12.05 -10.17 -14.68
N ILE A 130 -11.66 -8.98 -14.22
CA ILE A 130 -10.29 -8.48 -14.32
C ILE A 130 -9.82 -8.14 -12.89
N PHE A 131 -9.03 -9.03 -12.31
CA PHE A 131 -8.43 -8.85 -10.99
C PHE A 131 -7.02 -8.26 -11.12
N ILE A 132 -6.85 -7.02 -10.66
CA ILE A 132 -5.59 -6.27 -10.71
C ILE A 132 -4.94 -6.28 -9.33
N THR A 133 -3.67 -6.62 -9.28
CA THR A 133 -2.78 -6.37 -8.14
C THR A 133 -1.46 -5.79 -8.64
N GLY A 134 -0.54 -5.42 -7.77
CA GLY A 134 0.73 -4.87 -8.21
C GLY A 134 1.54 -4.21 -7.12
N THR A 135 2.53 -3.45 -7.57
CA THR A 135 3.53 -2.81 -6.73
C THR A 135 3.70 -1.35 -7.13
N ASP A 136 3.77 -0.52 -6.09
CA ASP A 136 4.17 0.88 -6.19
C ASP A 136 5.66 0.98 -5.87
N GLU A 137 6.40 1.42 -6.88
CA GLU A 137 7.84 1.24 -7.00
C GLU A 137 8.62 2.56 -7.02
N HIS A 138 7.99 3.72 -6.83
CA HIS A 138 8.66 5.03 -6.85
C HIS A 138 8.65 5.74 -5.49
N GLY A 139 9.62 6.63 -5.25
CA GLY A 139 9.68 7.47 -4.06
C GLY A 139 10.97 7.38 -3.25
N GLU A 140 11.12 8.33 -2.31
CA GLU A 140 12.33 8.54 -1.50
C GLU A 140 12.65 7.32 -0.63
N LYS A 141 11.62 6.70 -0.05
CA LYS A 141 11.79 5.51 0.81
C LYS A 141 12.31 4.28 0.07
N ILE A 142 11.89 4.09 -1.17
CA ILE A 142 12.34 2.94 -1.98
C ILE A 142 13.80 3.15 -2.37
N ALA A 143 14.17 4.37 -2.76
CA ALA A 143 15.58 4.71 -3.01
C ALA A 143 16.45 4.51 -1.76
N ALA A 144 15.96 4.92 -0.58
CA ALA A 144 16.65 4.71 0.69
C ALA A 144 16.81 3.22 1.04
N ALA A 145 15.73 2.43 0.92
CA ALA A 145 15.77 0.98 1.18
C ALA A 145 16.72 0.24 0.23
N ALA A 146 16.78 0.66 -1.04
CA ALA A 146 17.73 0.12 -2.01
C ALA A 146 19.18 0.43 -1.62
N ALA A 147 19.46 1.68 -1.23
CA ALA A 147 20.77 2.13 -0.78
C ALA A 147 21.23 1.41 0.50
N ASP A 148 20.35 1.24 1.49
CA ASP A 148 20.61 0.49 2.72
C ASP A 148 20.94 -0.99 2.43
N GLY A 149 20.34 -1.54 1.37
CA GLY A 149 20.61 -2.88 0.85
C GLY A 149 21.81 -3.00 -0.09
N GLY A 150 22.48 -1.88 -0.43
CA GLY A 150 23.60 -1.86 -1.38
C GLY A 150 23.22 -2.20 -2.83
N SER A 151 22.00 -1.89 -3.24
CA SER A 151 21.44 -2.15 -4.58
C SER A 151 20.94 -0.87 -5.24
N SER A 152 20.80 -0.86 -6.57
CA SER A 152 20.07 0.23 -7.23
C SER A 152 18.57 0.13 -6.94
N PRO A 153 17.81 1.25 -7.01
CA PRO A 153 16.36 1.22 -6.81
C PRO A 153 15.63 0.23 -7.75
N SER A 154 16.05 0.16 -9.02
CA SER A 154 15.48 -0.77 -9.99
C SER A 154 15.68 -2.24 -9.58
N GLU A 155 16.89 -2.61 -9.18
CA GLU A 155 17.20 -3.98 -8.73
C GLU A 155 16.42 -4.34 -7.46
N HIS A 156 16.31 -3.39 -6.53
CA HIS A 156 15.51 -3.56 -5.31
C HIS A 156 14.04 -3.84 -5.64
N CYS A 157 13.44 -3.02 -6.51
CA CYS A 157 12.07 -3.19 -6.97
C CYS A 157 11.88 -4.56 -7.65
N ASP A 158 12.81 -4.97 -8.52
CA ASP A 158 12.74 -6.28 -9.19
C ASP A 158 12.71 -7.44 -8.18
N VAL A 159 13.55 -7.39 -7.15
CA VAL A 159 13.62 -8.42 -6.11
C VAL A 159 12.33 -8.47 -5.30
N VAL A 160 11.85 -7.33 -4.80
CA VAL A 160 10.69 -7.28 -3.92
C VAL A 160 9.41 -7.61 -4.68
N SER A 161 9.24 -7.11 -5.89
CA SER A 161 8.08 -7.45 -6.75
C SER A 161 8.07 -8.92 -7.16
N GLN A 162 9.23 -9.53 -7.35
CA GLN A 162 9.32 -10.98 -7.55
C GLN A 162 8.94 -11.76 -6.28
N ALA A 163 9.26 -11.25 -5.09
CA ALA A 163 8.81 -11.85 -3.82
C ALA A 163 7.28 -11.81 -3.68
N TYR A 164 6.64 -10.69 -4.05
CA TYR A 164 5.17 -10.60 -4.14
C TYR A 164 4.59 -11.63 -5.11
N LYS A 165 5.10 -11.70 -6.34
CA LYS A 165 4.65 -12.69 -7.35
C LYS A 165 4.80 -14.14 -6.87
N THR A 166 5.89 -14.44 -6.16
CA THR A 166 6.15 -15.76 -5.58
C THR A 166 5.13 -16.08 -4.50
N LEU A 167 4.88 -15.16 -3.57
CA LEU A 167 3.86 -15.34 -2.53
C LEU A 167 2.46 -15.50 -3.12
N TRP A 168 2.10 -14.73 -4.14
CA TRP A 168 0.82 -14.87 -4.83
C TRP A 168 0.64 -16.23 -5.48
N LYS A 169 1.71 -16.80 -6.04
CA LYS A 169 1.71 -18.17 -6.54
C LYS A 169 1.52 -19.20 -5.41
N ASP A 170 2.24 -19.03 -4.30
CA ASP A 170 2.18 -19.96 -3.16
C ASP A 170 0.81 -19.95 -2.46
N LEU A 171 0.14 -18.79 -2.45
CA LEU A 171 -1.21 -18.61 -1.91
C LEU A 171 -2.33 -18.96 -2.91
N ASP A 172 -1.99 -19.41 -4.12
CA ASP A 172 -2.93 -19.65 -5.22
C ASP A 172 -3.82 -18.43 -5.52
N ILE A 173 -3.24 -17.24 -5.58
CA ILE A 173 -3.96 -16.02 -5.97
C ILE A 173 -4.12 -16.00 -7.49
N ALA A 174 -5.36 -15.91 -7.96
CA ALA A 174 -5.74 -15.91 -9.37
C ALA A 174 -6.00 -14.49 -9.88
N TYR A 175 -4.98 -13.63 -9.85
CA TYR A 175 -5.01 -12.30 -10.47
C TYR A 175 -4.86 -12.39 -12.00
N ASP A 176 -5.44 -11.43 -12.73
CA ASP A 176 -5.36 -11.33 -14.19
C ASP A 176 -4.24 -10.39 -14.64
N LYS A 177 -3.95 -9.35 -13.85
CA LYS A 177 -2.94 -8.34 -14.13
C LYS A 177 -2.09 -8.07 -12.89
N PHE A 178 -0.78 -8.01 -13.07
CA PHE A 178 0.18 -7.54 -12.07
C PHE A 178 0.88 -6.30 -12.64
N ILE A 179 0.58 -5.11 -12.11
CA ILE A 179 1.19 -3.86 -12.57
C ILE A 179 2.35 -3.45 -11.68
N ARG A 180 3.46 -3.02 -12.29
CA ARG A 180 4.55 -2.33 -11.60
C ARG A 180 4.59 -0.88 -12.09
N THR A 181 4.74 0.09 -11.19
CA THR A 181 4.80 1.50 -11.62
C THR A 181 6.08 1.83 -12.41
N THR A 182 7.12 0.99 -12.35
CA THR A 182 8.31 1.12 -13.22
C THR A 182 8.10 0.64 -14.66
N GLU A 183 6.94 0.06 -15.00
CA GLU A 183 6.69 -0.38 -16.37
C GLU A 183 6.54 0.80 -17.35
N PRO A 184 7.15 0.74 -18.55
CA PRO A 184 7.08 1.84 -19.52
C PRO A 184 5.65 2.27 -19.91
N LYS A 185 4.71 1.32 -19.91
CA LYS A 185 3.29 1.61 -20.20
C LYS A 185 2.65 2.49 -19.13
N HIS A 186 3.04 2.31 -17.87
CA HIS A 186 2.56 3.13 -16.77
C HIS A 186 3.10 4.54 -16.88
N GLU A 187 4.42 4.68 -17.08
CA GLU A 187 5.06 5.98 -17.30
C GLU A 187 4.40 6.78 -18.43
N ALA A 188 4.10 6.13 -19.55
CA ALA A 188 3.42 6.77 -20.67
C ALA A 188 2.03 7.30 -20.30
N ILE A 189 1.22 6.50 -19.58
CA ILE A 189 -0.13 6.88 -19.15
C ILE A 189 -0.07 8.02 -18.13
N VAL A 190 0.86 7.97 -17.19
CA VAL A 190 1.06 9.03 -16.19
C VAL A 190 1.41 10.35 -16.87
N LYS A 191 2.32 10.33 -17.86
CA LYS A 191 2.69 11.54 -18.62
C LYS A 191 1.54 12.09 -19.46
N GLU A 192 0.73 11.22 -20.08
CA GLU A 192 -0.46 11.63 -20.83
C GLU A 192 -1.53 12.25 -19.92
N PHE A 193 -1.79 11.61 -18.78
CA PHE A 193 -2.73 12.11 -17.77
C PHE A 193 -2.27 13.45 -17.22
N TYR A 194 -1.01 13.55 -16.78
CA TYR A 194 -0.42 14.80 -16.31
C TYR A 194 -0.59 15.94 -17.31
N SER A 195 -0.26 15.69 -18.58
CA SER A 195 -0.35 16.70 -19.65
C SER A 195 -1.79 17.18 -19.85
N SER A 196 -2.77 16.27 -19.72
CA SER A 196 -4.19 16.58 -19.85
C SER A 196 -4.71 17.41 -18.67
N VAL A 197 -4.33 17.06 -17.44
CA VAL A 197 -4.70 17.83 -16.23
C VAL A 197 -4.04 19.22 -16.24
N LEU A 198 -2.80 19.32 -16.72
CA LEU A 198 -2.12 20.60 -16.93
C LEU A 198 -2.84 21.46 -17.98
N ALA A 199 -3.22 20.87 -19.11
CA ALA A 199 -3.96 21.58 -20.17
C ALA A 199 -5.34 22.08 -19.71
N ASN A 200 -5.97 21.37 -18.77
CA ASN A 200 -7.22 21.80 -18.13
C ASN A 200 -7.03 22.93 -17.09
N GLY A 201 -5.79 23.32 -16.77
CA GLY A 201 -5.49 24.39 -15.82
C GLY A 201 -5.62 23.97 -14.35
N ASP A 202 -5.55 22.68 -14.05
CA ASP A 202 -5.62 22.13 -12.70
C ASP A 202 -4.26 21.78 -12.11
N ILE A 203 -3.19 21.96 -12.89
CA ILE A 203 -1.82 21.93 -12.41
C ILE A 203 -1.22 23.32 -12.53
N TYR A 204 -0.60 23.79 -11.46
CA TYR A 204 0.13 25.05 -11.45
C TYR A 204 1.42 24.92 -10.64
N LYS A 205 2.37 25.83 -10.84
CA LYS A 205 3.63 25.85 -10.11
C LYS A 205 3.55 26.82 -8.94
N ALA A 206 4.04 26.43 -7.77
CA ALA A 206 4.09 27.31 -6.60
C ALA A 206 5.28 26.95 -5.70
N ASP A 207 5.84 27.98 -5.05
CA ASP A 207 6.76 27.81 -3.94
C ASP A 207 5.99 27.31 -2.72
N TYR A 208 6.45 26.21 -2.13
CA TYR A 208 5.88 25.69 -0.90
C TYR A 208 6.95 25.52 0.16
N GLU A 209 6.64 26.03 1.35
CA GLU A 209 7.48 25.93 2.53
C GLU A 209 6.64 25.29 3.64
N GLY A 210 7.12 24.18 4.21
CA GLY A 210 6.40 23.47 5.25
C GLY A 210 7.22 22.36 5.89
N LEU A 211 6.67 21.78 6.96
CA LEU A 211 7.27 20.68 7.69
C LEU A 211 6.88 19.35 7.04
N TYR A 212 7.88 18.58 6.61
CA TYR A 212 7.69 17.33 5.88
C TYR A 212 8.04 16.12 6.74
N CYS A 213 7.12 15.15 6.83
CA CYS A 213 7.41 13.87 7.46
C CYS A 213 7.84 12.86 6.39
N VAL A 214 9.14 12.55 6.34
CA VAL A 214 9.72 11.56 5.41
C VAL A 214 9.01 10.20 5.53
N ASN A 215 8.63 9.80 6.74
CA ASN A 215 7.95 8.53 6.97
C ASN A 215 6.47 8.52 6.56
N CYS A 216 5.77 9.65 6.54
CA CYS A 216 4.43 9.75 5.93
C CYS A 216 4.51 10.01 4.42
N GLU A 217 5.67 10.46 3.94
CA GLU A 217 5.88 11.12 2.66
C GLU A 217 5.02 12.38 2.45
N GLU A 218 4.56 12.99 3.53
CA GLU A 218 3.53 14.02 3.49
C GLU A 218 3.97 15.27 4.27
N TYR A 219 3.55 16.44 3.80
CA TYR A 219 3.64 17.67 4.58
C TYR A 219 2.61 17.67 5.72
N LYS A 220 3.02 18.19 6.87
CA LYS A 220 2.19 18.27 8.07
C LYS A 220 1.87 19.72 8.39
N ASP A 221 0.63 19.96 8.81
CA ASP A 221 0.25 21.25 9.39
C ASP A 221 0.94 21.40 10.75
N GLU A 222 1.49 22.57 11.06
CA GLU A 222 2.17 22.81 12.35
C GLU A 222 1.25 22.52 13.54
N LYS A 223 -0.07 22.71 13.38
CA LYS A 223 -1.07 22.44 14.41
C LYS A 223 -1.29 20.95 14.69
N GLU A 224 -0.91 20.08 13.75
CA GLU A 224 -1.05 18.63 13.87
C GLU A 224 0.21 17.97 14.47
N LEU A 225 1.28 18.74 14.65
CA LEU A 225 2.54 18.24 15.18
C LEU A 225 2.56 18.22 16.70
N LEU A 226 3.30 17.25 17.24
CA LEU A 226 3.65 17.20 18.65
C LEU A 226 4.74 18.24 18.97
N GLU A 227 5.11 18.32 20.25
CA GLU A 227 6.28 19.09 20.69
C GLU A 227 7.52 18.75 19.84
N ASN A 228 8.38 19.75 19.63
CA ASN A 228 9.57 19.67 18.77
C ASN A 228 9.29 19.30 17.30
N GLN A 229 8.10 19.66 16.78
CA GLN A 229 7.73 19.44 15.37
C GLN A 229 7.69 17.95 14.97
N CYS A 230 7.37 17.08 15.93
CA CYS A 230 7.33 15.64 15.71
C CYS A 230 6.02 15.19 15.05
N CYS A 231 6.12 14.31 14.06
CA CYS A 231 4.96 13.66 13.44
C CYS A 231 4.21 12.81 14.50
N PRO A 232 2.88 12.95 14.65
CA PRO A 232 2.12 12.22 15.66
C PRO A 232 2.07 10.69 15.42
N ILE A 233 2.30 10.26 14.18
CA ILE A 233 2.25 8.84 13.78
C ILE A 233 3.62 8.18 14.00
N HIS A 234 4.69 8.82 13.53
CA HIS A 234 6.02 8.22 13.50
C HIS A 234 6.92 8.65 14.66
N LEU A 235 6.50 9.65 15.44
CA LEU A 235 7.23 10.21 16.58
C LEU A 235 8.65 10.65 16.22
N LYS A 236 8.85 11.05 14.96
CA LYS A 236 10.10 11.58 14.44
C LYS A 236 9.93 13.06 14.06
N PRO A 237 10.98 13.89 14.24
CA PRO A 237 10.95 15.28 13.80
C PRO A 237 10.63 15.39 12.31
N CYS A 238 9.74 16.32 11.96
CA CYS A 238 9.52 16.71 10.57
C CYS A 238 10.66 17.63 10.12
N VAL A 239 10.97 17.61 8.83
CA VAL A 239 12.04 18.39 8.23
C VAL A 239 11.44 19.59 7.51
N ALA A 240 11.88 20.80 7.82
CA ALA A 240 11.50 21.98 7.05
C ALA A 240 12.02 21.84 5.61
N ARG A 241 11.12 21.88 4.63
CA ARG A 241 11.45 21.86 3.20
C ARG A 241 10.84 23.09 2.54
N LYS A 242 11.62 23.73 1.68
CA LYS A 242 11.17 24.77 0.76
C LYS A 242 11.47 24.31 -0.65
N GLU A 243 10.43 24.05 -1.43
CA GLU A 243 10.54 23.50 -2.76
C GLU A 243 9.60 24.22 -3.72
N ASP A 244 10.11 24.52 -4.91
CA ASP A 244 9.31 24.96 -6.05
C ASP A 244 8.71 23.70 -6.68
N ASN A 245 7.41 23.46 -6.49
CA ASN A 245 6.75 22.22 -6.88
C ASN A 245 5.50 22.51 -7.75
N TYR A 246 5.06 21.49 -8.48
CA TYR A 246 3.77 21.49 -9.15
C TYR A 246 2.69 21.07 -8.15
N PHE A 247 1.55 21.75 -8.19
CA PHE A 247 0.40 21.55 -7.33
C PHE A 247 -0.82 21.15 -8.14
N PHE A 248 -1.62 20.23 -7.62
CA PHE A 248 -2.94 19.95 -8.13
C PHE A 248 -3.99 20.76 -7.38
N ALA A 249 -4.87 21.41 -8.14
CA ALA A 249 -5.92 22.31 -7.65
C ALA A 249 -7.13 21.55 -7.04
N LEU A 250 -6.89 20.66 -6.07
CA LEU A 250 -7.90 19.82 -5.43
C LEU A 250 -9.06 20.64 -4.82
N SER A 251 -8.77 21.85 -4.33
CA SER A 251 -9.78 22.76 -3.77
C SER A 251 -10.93 23.06 -4.74
N LYS A 252 -10.68 23.10 -6.06
CA LYS A 252 -11.72 23.31 -7.09
C LYS A 252 -12.78 22.19 -7.11
N TYR A 253 -12.42 21.00 -6.63
CA TYR A 253 -13.24 19.78 -6.72
C TYR A 253 -14.12 19.55 -5.49
N GLN A 254 -14.07 20.41 -4.49
CA GLN A 254 -14.79 20.21 -3.22
C GLN A 254 -16.29 19.96 -3.43
N LYS A 255 -16.99 20.86 -4.13
CA LYS A 255 -18.44 20.73 -4.34
C LYS A 255 -18.79 19.46 -5.12
N LEU A 256 -18.02 19.14 -6.16
CA LEU A 256 -18.22 17.94 -6.95
C LEU A 256 -18.08 16.67 -6.12
N LEU A 257 -17.07 16.60 -5.24
CA LEU A 257 -16.85 15.45 -4.37
C LEU A 257 -17.92 15.33 -3.28
N GLU A 258 -18.35 16.45 -2.69
CA GLU A 258 -19.47 16.47 -1.73
C GLU A 258 -20.75 15.93 -2.36
N ASP A 259 -21.09 16.38 -3.57
CA ASP A 259 -22.28 15.95 -4.30
C ASP A 259 -22.17 14.48 -4.70
N THR A 260 -21.02 14.07 -5.25
CA THR A 260 -20.76 12.67 -5.65
C THR A 260 -20.96 11.70 -4.48
N LEU A 261 -20.39 12.00 -3.31
CA LEU A 261 -20.51 11.13 -2.13
C LEU A 261 -21.89 11.18 -1.47
N THR A 262 -22.67 12.24 -1.70
CA THR A 262 -24.05 12.36 -1.21
C THR A 262 -25.00 11.55 -2.09
N GLU A 263 -24.80 11.60 -3.41
CA GLU A 263 -25.60 10.90 -4.40
C GLU A 263 -25.27 9.39 -4.47
N ASN A 264 -24.06 9.00 -4.08
CA ASN A 264 -23.57 7.62 -4.10
C ASN A 264 -23.15 7.15 -2.69
N PRO A 265 -24.10 6.83 -1.79
CA PRO A 265 -23.79 6.46 -0.41
C PRO A 265 -23.01 5.14 -0.28
N ASP A 266 -22.98 4.33 -1.35
CA ASP A 266 -22.23 3.07 -1.38
C ASP A 266 -20.83 3.21 -1.99
N PHE A 267 -20.40 4.43 -2.36
CA PHE A 267 -19.10 4.67 -3.00
C PHE A 267 -17.92 4.36 -2.07
N VAL A 268 -18.07 4.60 -0.76
CA VAL A 268 -17.08 4.23 0.26
C VAL A 268 -17.74 3.33 1.28
N GLN A 269 -17.18 2.14 1.46
CA GLN A 269 -17.65 1.16 2.42
C GLN A 269 -16.52 0.76 3.38
N PRO A 270 -16.83 0.47 4.66
CA PRO A 270 -18.13 0.62 5.32
C PRO A 270 -18.52 2.08 5.57
N SER A 271 -19.80 2.34 5.84
CA SER A 271 -20.37 3.71 5.99
C SER A 271 -19.65 4.62 7.00
N PHE A 272 -19.02 4.07 8.03
CA PHE A 272 -18.24 4.90 8.96
C PHE A 272 -16.97 5.49 8.31
N ARG A 273 -16.36 4.81 7.33
CA ARG A 273 -15.27 5.37 6.52
C ARG A 273 -15.77 6.46 5.58
N LEU A 274 -16.97 6.30 4.99
CA LEU A 274 -17.61 7.37 4.23
C LEU A 274 -17.78 8.62 5.10
N ASN A 275 -18.23 8.48 6.34
CA ASN A 275 -18.41 9.60 7.26
C ASN A 275 -17.09 10.33 7.55
N GLU A 276 -15.99 9.59 7.73
CA GLU A 276 -14.64 10.18 7.90
C GLU A 276 -14.22 10.98 6.66
N VAL A 277 -14.36 10.39 5.46
CA VAL A 277 -14.02 11.05 4.19
C VAL A 277 -14.88 12.30 3.96
N GLN A 278 -16.19 12.20 4.16
CA GLN A 278 -17.11 13.34 4.05
C GLN A 278 -16.78 14.43 5.08
N GLY A 279 -16.39 14.05 6.30
CA GLY A 279 -15.96 15.00 7.33
C GLY A 279 -14.69 15.76 6.92
N TRP A 280 -13.73 15.06 6.33
CA TRP A 280 -12.50 15.65 5.80
C TRP A 280 -12.76 16.58 4.61
N ILE A 281 -13.61 16.20 3.65
CA ILE A 281 -13.96 17.08 2.52
C ILE A 281 -14.65 18.36 3.01
N LYS A 282 -15.60 18.22 3.95
CA LYS A 282 -16.35 19.35 4.52
C LYS A 282 -15.48 20.31 5.34
N SER A 283 -14.31 19.87 5.82
CA SER A 283 -13.39 20.76 6.54
C SER A 283 -12.62 21.71 5.62
N GLY A 284 -12.69 21.50 4.30
CA GLY A 284 -12.10 22.34 3.26
C GLY A 284 -10.93 21.65 2.57
N LEU A 285 -11.06 21.40 1.27
CA LEU A 285 -9.99 20.78 0.49
C LEU A 285 -8.86 21.78 0.21
N ARG A 286 -7.63 21.35 0.45
CA ARG A 286 -6.41 22.08 0.12
C ARG A 286 -5.77 21.49 -1.13
N ASP A 287 -5.18 22.36 -1.94
CA ASP A 287 -4.31 21.94 -3.03
C ASP A 287 -3.08 21.23 -2.47
N PHE A 288 -2.56 20.26 -3.21
CA PHE A 288 -1.43 19.45 -2.74
C PHE A 288 -0.35 19.35 -3.82
N SER A 289 0.90 19.24 -3.36
CA SER A 289 2.05 19.11 -4.24
C SER A 289 2.08 17.74 -4.91
N ILE A 290 2.14 17.72 -6.23
CA ILE A 290 2.20 16.54 -7.10
C ILE A 290 3.57 16.31 -7.74
N SER A 291 4.58 17.10 -7.39
CA SER A 291 5.97 16.87 -7.81
C SER A 291 6.95 17.05 -6.66
N ARG A 292 8.19 16.58 -6.86
CA ARG A 292 9.31 16.77 -5.93
C ARG A 292 10.58 17.09 -6.72
N ALA A 293 11.33 18.09 -6.26
CA ALA A 293 12.66 18.39 -6.78
C ALA A 293 13.74 17.43 -6.26
N SER A 294 13.55 16.93 -5.04
CA SER A 294 14.60 16.27 -4.24
C SER A 294 14.55 14.73 -4.32
N VAL A 295 13.80 14.16 -5.26
CA VAL A 295 13.57 12.71 -5.38
C VAL A 295 13.87 12.26 -6.81
N ASP A 296 14.99 11.56 -6.99
CA ASP A 296 15.44 11.12 -8.32
C ASP A 296 14.70 9.86 -8.81
N TRP A 297 14.22 9.02 -7.89
CA TRP A 297 13.59 7.73 -8.23
C TRP A 297 12.07 7.88 -8.42
N GLY A 298 11.67 8.20 -9.65
CA GLY A 298 10.28 8.24 -10.10
C GLY A 298 10.15 8.73 -11.54
N ILE A 299 8.91 9.04 -11.95
CA ILE A 299 8.63 9.51 -13.31
C ILE A 299 8.92 11.00 -13.44
N PRO A 300 9.75 11.45 -14.40
CA PRO A 300 10.03 12.87 -14.59
C PRO A 300 8.78 13.64 -15.06
N VAL A 301 8.61 14.85 -14.55
CA VAL A 301 7.55 15.77 -15.01
C VAL A 301 7.75 16.10 -16.49
N PRO A 302 6.72 15.99 -17.34
CA PRO A 302 6.81 16.41 -18.73
C PRO A 302 7.33 17.85 -18.88
N ASN A 303 8.43 18.02 -19.61
CA ASN A 303 9.11 19.30 -19.86
C ASN A 303 9.85 19.93 -18.65
N ASP A 304 9.93 19.25 -17.50
CA ASP A 304 10.77 19.66 -16.37
C ASP A 304 11.44 18.44 -15.72
N ASN A 305 12.56 18.00 -16.31
CA ASN A 305 13.31 16.83 -15.84
C ASN A 305 14.02 17.05 -14.48
N LYS A 306 13.91 18.23 -13.87
CA LYS A 306 14.41 18.48 -12.50
C LYS A 306 13.37 18.11 -11.44
N GLN A 307 12.16 17.77 -11.88
CA GLN A 307 11.03 17.44 -11.03
C GLN A 307 10.57 16.03 -11.34
N THR A 308 10.25 15.30 -10.30
CA THR A 308 9.69 13.95 -10.37
C THR A 308 8.24 14.01 -9.91
N ILE A 309 7.34 13.33 -10.62
CA ILE A 309 5.94 13.19 -10.24
C ILE A 309 5.86 12.46 -8.90
N TYR A 310 5.11 13.03 -7.97
CA TYR A 310 4.96 12.51 -6.63
C TYR A 310 4.02 11.29 -6.61
N VAL A 311 4.31 10.33 -5.73
CA VAL A 311 3.71 9.00 -5.69
C VAL A 311 2.18 9.00 -5.67
N TRP A 312 1.53 9.93 -4.97
CA TRP A 312 0.05 9.98 -4.94
C TRP A 312 -0.58 10.35 -6.29
N PHE A 313 0.14 11.04 -7.16
CA PHE A 313 -0.33 11.36 -8.51
C PHE A 313 0.01 10.26 -9.52
N ASP A 314 1.02 9.46 -9.21
CA ASP A 314 1.54 8.36 -10.02
C ASP A 314 0.78 7.04 -9.76
N ALA A 315 0.88 6.51 -8.54
CA ALA A 315 0.45 5.15 -8.18
C ALA A 315 -1.05 4.90 -8.42
N LEU A 316 -1.90 5.92 -8.23
CA LEU A 316 -3.35 5.79 -8.48
C LEU A 316 -3.66 5.46 -9.95
N LEU A 317 -2.81 5.88 -10.89
CA LEU A 317 -2.97 5.56 -12.31
C LEU A 317 -2.55 4.13 -12.64
N GLY A 318 -1.96 3.38 -11.71
CA GLY A 318 -1.60 1.99 -11.91
C GLY A 318 -2.82 1.11 -12.15
N TYR A 319 -3.98 1.46 -11.57
CA TYR A 319 -5.26 0.77 -11.83
C TYR A 319 -5.69 0.88 -13.29
N ILE A 320 -5.55 2.08 -13.87
CA ILE A 320 -5.86 2.32 -15.29
C ILE A 320 -4.76 1.69 -16.16
N SER A 321 -3.50 1.83 -15.76
CA SER A 321 -2.36 1.32 -16.53
C SER A 321 -2.34 -0.20 -16.68
N ALA A 322 -2.81 -0.92 -15.66
CA ALA A 322 -2.99 -2.37 -15.70
C ALA A 322 -3.98 -2.85 -16.77
N LEU A 323 -4.91 -1.99 -17.19
CA LEU A 323 -5.89 -2.28 -18.23
C LEU A 323 -5.32 -2.13 -19.65
N SER A 324 -4.13 -1.55 -19.80
CA SER A 324 -3.45 -1.48 -21.09
C SER A 324 -2.77 -2.81 -21.44
N GLU A 325 -2.88 -3.21 -22.69
CA GLU A 325 -2.20 -4.40 -23.22
C GLU A 325 -0.76 -4.07 -23.65
N ASP A 326 0.18 -4.96 -23.36
CA ASP A 326 1.62 -4.72 -23.61
C ASP A 326 1.99 -4.58 -25.10
N ARG A 327 1.09 -5.00 -26.00
CA ARG A 327 1.30 -4.97 -27.46
C ARG A 327 0.83 -3.66 -28.11
N ASP A 328 0.00 -2.91 -27.41
CA ASP A 328 -0.58 -1.68 -27.94
C ASP A 328 0.26 -0.46 -27.50
N GLN A 329 0.14 0.62 -28.27
CA GLN A 329 0.66 1.90 -27.79
C GLN A 329 -0.17 2.32 -26.57
N PRO A 330 0.46 2.55 -25.40
CA PRO A 330 -0.26 2.94 -24.20
C PRO A 330 -0.99 4.25 -24.47
N SER A 331 -2.29 4.26 -24.21
CA SER A 331 -3.08 5.49 -24.20
C SER A 331 -4.14 5.43 -23.12
N LEU A 332 -4.35 6.57 -22.45
CA LEU A 332 -5.33 6.71 -21.40
C LEU A 332 -6.73 6.34 -21.90
N ARG A 333 -7.08 6.73 -23.12
CA ARG A 333 -8.36 6.42 -23.75
C ARG A 333 -8.57 4.91 -23.91
N THR A 334 -7.60 4.20 -24.46
CA THR A 334 -7.72 2.74 -24.68
C THR A 334 -7.76 2.00 -23.34
N ALA A 335 -6.92 2.39 -22.39
CA ALA A 335 -6.88 1.82 -21.05
C ALA A 335 -8.25 1.92 -20.35
N VAL A 336 -8.84 3.12 -20.36
CA VAL A 336 -10.17 3.37 -19.78
C VAL A 336 -11.24 2.51 -20.47
N SER A 337 -11.23 2.44 -21.81
CA SER A 337 -12.22 1.64 -22.54
C SER A 337 -12.12 0.12 -22.33
N SER A 338 -11.03 -0.37 -21.73
CA SER A 338 -10.76 -1.81 -21.57
C SER A 338 -11.36 -2.42 -20.30
N GLY A 339 -11.80 -1.60 -19.35
CA GLY A 339 -12.43 -2.09 -18.11
C GLY A 339 -12.64 -1.04 -17.01
N TRP A 340 -12.56 0.25 -17.32
CA TRP A 340 -12.84 1.31 -16.34
C TRP A 340 -14.29 1.82 -16.50
N PRO A 341 -15.01 2.15 -15.41
CA PRO A 341 -14.56 2.20 -14.01
C PRO A 341 -14.41 0.83 -13.34
N ALA A 342 -13.51 0.75 -12.35
CA ALA A 342 -13.40 -0.42 -11.50
C ALA A 342 -14.70 -0.65 -10.70
N SER A 343 -15.11 -1.91 -10.58
CA SER A 343 -16.29 -2.31 -9.79
C SER A 343 -16.02 -2.33 -8.29
N LEU A 344 -14.76 -2.56 -7.89
CA LEU A 344 -14.32 -2.59 -6.49
C LEU A 344 -12.83 -2.23 -6.41
N THR A 345 -12.44 -1.33 -5.51
CA THR A 345 -11.04 -0.92 -5.33
C THR A 345 -10.52 -1.14 -3.93
#